data_AF-A0A9D8NVH7-F1
#
_entry.id   AF-A0A9D8NVH7-F1
#
_cell.length_a   1.000
_cell.length_b   1.000
_cell.length_c   1.000
_cell.angle_alpha   90.00
_cell.angle_beta   90.00
_cell.angle_gamma   90.00
#
_symmetry.space_group_name_H-M   'P 1'
#
loop_
_entity.id
_entity.type
_entity.pdbx_description
1 polymer ?
#
loop_
_entity_poly.entity_id
_entity_poly.type
_entity_poly.pdbx_seq_one_letter_code
_entity_poly.pdbx_strand_id
1 'polypeptide(L)'
;MRLIAPVILLAAALVFVVALDRPRPRADFVIGNGTDHFTLDPQRMSYQHDVRAARALFETLVSIEDGRIVPAAASSWERSKDGLTWTFHLRPEAKWSNGDPVRASDFVYAWRRLILPESSADYTGFLMSVEGAEEFFKWRNESLAAYAAGEWTPSSAADSASAPAPESRAAAATAPESRAAQASPAAAAPSPPAALAPSAAPRSPAAAEALWRETLDRFDRTVGISAPDDHTLVVRLARPVHFWLDLCAFP
;
A
#
# COMPACT_ATOMS: atom_id res chain seq x y z
N MET A 1 37.93 30.89 30.40
CA MET A 1 37.92 29.56 31.07
C MET A 1 36.53 28.90 31.17
N ARG A 2 35.41 29.63 31.24
CA ARG A 2 34.05 29.05 31.38
C ARG A 2 33.52 28.27 30.15
N LEU A 3 34.10 28.48 28.96
CA LEU A 3 33.71 27.80 27.71
C LEU A 3 34.53 26.54 27.40
N ILE A 4 35.61 26.28 28.12
CA ILE A 4 36.52 25.15 27.81
C ILE A 4 35.91 23.83 28.30
N ALA A 5 35.33 23.81 29.50
CA ALA A 5 34.70 22.63 30.08
C ALA A 5 33.55 22.05 29.23
N PRO A 6 32.57 22.84 28.72
CA PRO A 6 31.52 22.29 27.87
C PRO A 6 32.05 21.78 26.52
N VAL A 7 33.08 22.41 25.95
CA VAL A 7 33.71 21.94 24.70
C VAL A 7 34.42 20.60 24.90
N ILE A 8 35.15 20.44 26.01
CA ILE A 8 35.80 19.16 26.35
C ILE A 8 34.76 18.07 26.57
N LEU A 9 33.66 18.38 27.26
CA LEU A 9 32.61 17.41 27.54
C LEU A 9 31.89 16.98 26.25
N LEU A 10 31.67 17.91 25.32
CA LEU A 10 31.07 17.63 24.02
C LEU A 10 32.03 16.82 23.12
N ALA A 11 33.33 17.12 23.15
CA ALA A 11 34.35 16.33 22.44
C ALA A 11 34.47 14.91 23.03
N ALA A 12 34.46 14.78 24.37
CA ALA A 12 34.48 13.48 25.03
C ALA A 12 33.22 12.66 24.73
N ALA A 13 32.05 13.29 24.70
CA ALA A 13 30.80 12.64 24.30
C ALA A 13 30.85 12.18 22.84
N LEU A 14 31.39 13.00 21.93
CA LEU A 14 31.55 12.61 20.52
C LEU A 14 32.51 11.42 20.37
N VAL A 15 33.66 11.45 21.05
CA VAL A 15 34.62 10.33 21.05
C VAL A 15 33.99 9.07 21.65
N PHE A 16 33.20 9.22 22.72
CA PHE A 16 32.50 8.10 23.34
C PHE A 16 31.45 7.48 22.38
N VAL A 17 30.69 8.30 21.66
CA VAL A 17 29.71 7.82 20.65
C VAL A 17 30.42 7.10 19.50
N VAL A 18 31.49 7.67 18.95
CA VAL A 18 32.26 7.03 17.86
C VAL A 18 32.93 5.75 18.32
N ALA A 19 33.42 5.68 19.57
CA ALA A 19 34.05 4.48 20.12
C ALA A 19 33.05 3.33 20.38
N LEU A 20 31.77 3.65 20.60
CA LEU A 20 30.70 2.66 20.71
C LEU A 20 30.24 2.15 19.33
N ASP A 21 30.43 2.93 18.26
CA ASP A 21 30.08 2.53 16.90
C ASP A 21 31.19 1.70 16.26
N ARG A 22 31.27 0.43 16.67
CA ARG A 22 32.22 -0.51 16.06
C ARG A 22 31.82 -0.76 14.60
N PRO A 23 32.71 -0.55 13.61
CA PRO A 23 32.40 -0.86 12.23
C PRO A 23 32.05 -2.35 12.12
N ARG A 24 30.85 -2.63 11.64
CA ARG A 24 30.43 -4.00 11.34
C ARG A 24 31.34 -4.55 10.23
N PRO A 25 31.59 -5.88 10.21
CA PRO A 25 32.25 -6.49 9.06
C PRO A 25 31.49 -6.12 7.78
N ARG A 26 32.23 -5.95 6.69
CA ARG A 26 31.64 -5.68 5.38
C ARG A 26 30.65 -6.81 5.04
N ALA A 27 29.51 -6.45 4.46
CA ALA A 27 28.54 -7.44 3.98
C ALA A 27 29.17 -8.36 2.92
N ASP A 28 28.73 -9.61 2.89
CA ASP A 28 29.20 -10.62 1.92
C ASP A 28 28.89 -10.22 0.47
N PHE A 29 27.86 -9.40 0.28
CA PHE A 29 27.44 -8.86 -1.01
C PHE A 29 27.18 -7.35 -0.93
N VAL A 30 27.67 -6.61 -1.92
CA VAL A 30 27.51 -5.15 -2.01
C VAL A 30 26.99 -4.78 -3.39
N ILE A 31 25.86 -4.07 -3.42
CA ILE A 31 25.24 -3.56 -4.65
C ILE A 31 25.40 -2.03 -4.69
N GLY A 32 25.82 -1.50 -5.84
CA GLY A 32 25.74 -0.07 -6.11
C GLY A 32 24.31 0.32 -6.50
N ASN A 33 23.55 0.92 -5.57
CA ASN A 33 22.16 1.29 -5.83
C ASN A 33 21.99 2.61 -6.62
N GLY A 34 23.05 3.41 -6.71
CA GLY A 34 23.11 4.67 -7.46
C GLY A 34 22.66 5.88 -6.64
N THR A 35 21.45 5.85 -6.10
CA THR A 35 20.90 6.90 -5.22
C THR A 35 20.29 6.28 -3.97
N ASP A 36 19.98 7.13 -2.98
CA ASP A 36 19.24 6.71 -1.79
C ASP A 36 17.80 6.31 -2.13
N HIS A 37 17.13 5.62 -1.21
CA HIS A 37 15.73 5.22 -1.35
C HIS A 37 14.78 6.37 -1.04
N PHE A 38 13.74 6.55 -1.85
CA PHE A 38 12.67 7.51 -1.53
C PHE A 38 11.65 6.93 -0.58
N THR A 39 11.32 5.64 -0.74
CA THR A 39 10.35 4.92 0.09
C THR A 39 10.60 3.42 0.02
N LEU A 40 10.21 2.71 1.08
CA LEU A 40 10.18 1.24 1.12
C LEU A 40 8.76 0.67 1.07
N ASP A 41 7.75 1.51 0.90
CA ASP A 41 6.35 1.12 0.68
C ASP A 41 6.12 0.83 -0.81
N PRO A 42 5.93 -0.44 -1.23
CA PRO A 42 5.83 -0.81 -2.65
C PRO A 42 4.74 -0.05 -3.40
N GLN A 43 3.65 0.30 -2.73
CA GLN A 43 2.53 0.99 -3.38
C GLN A 43 2.81 2.48 -3.64
N ARG A 44 3.93 3.01 -3.13
CA ARG A 44 4.36 4.40 -3.34
C ARG A 44 5.70 4.50 -4.08
N MET A 45 6.26 3.38 -4.51
CA MET A 45 7.51 3.36 -5.27
C MET A 45 7.26 3.67 -6.73
N SER A 46 8.17 4.42 -7.34
CA SER A 46 8.16 4.71 -8.78
C SER A 46 9.57 4.68 -9.40
N TYR A 47 10.60 4.69 -8.56
CA TYR A 47 11.99 4.75 -9.00
C TYR A 47 12.64 3.37 -8.95
N GLN A 48 13.51 3.10 -9.93
CA GLN A 48 14.17 1.80 -10.10
C GLN A 48 14.98 1.35 -8.88
N HIS A 49 15.61 2.27 -8.16
CA HIS A 49 16.39 1.93 -6.96
C HIS A 49 15.50 1.45 -5.82
N ASP A 50 14.29 2.00 -5.66
CA ASP A 50 13.31 1.52 -4.68
C ASP A 50 12.75 0.16 -5.09
N VAL A 51 12.36 0.01 -6.36
CA VAL A 51 11.83 -1.26 -6.89
C VAL A 51 12.86 -2.40 -6.77
N ARG A 52 14.17 -2.12 -6.87
CA ARG A 52 15.21 -3.13 -6.61
C ARG A 52 15.20 -3.60 -5.16
N ALA A 53 15.06 -2.68 -4.19
CA ALA A 53 14.90 -3.08 -2.80
C ALA A 53 13.60 -3.83 -2.58
N ALA A 54 12.50 -3.42 -3.22
CA ALA A 54 11.21 -4.11 -3.13
C ALA A 54 11.33 -5.57 -3.56
N ARG A 55 11.98 -5.85 -4.69
CA ARG A 55 12.22 -7.22 -5.18
C ARG A 55 13.10 -8.07 -4.26
N ALA A 56 13.86 -7.44 -3.36
CA ALA A 56 14.65 -8.16 -2.35
C ALA A 56 13.91 -8.33 -1.02
N LEU A 57 12.92 -7.48 -0.73
CA LEU A 57 12.19 -7.43 0.54
C LEU A 57 10.82 -8.13 0.48
N PHE A 58 10.20 -8.14 -0.70
CA PHE A 58 8.85 -8.63 -0.94
C PHE A 58 8.83 -9.62 -2.11
N GLU A 59 7.85 -10.51 -2.07
CA GLU A 59 7.60 -11.49 -3.11
C GLU A 59 6.17 -11.33 -3.64
N THR A 60 6.02 -11.29 -4.95
CA THR A 60 4.75 -11.13 -5.66
C THR A 60 4.06 -12.48 -5.87
N LEU A 61 2.84 -12.50 -6.44
CA LEU A 61 2.13 -13.77 -6.73
C LEU A 61 2.95 -14.67 -7.66
N VAL A 62 3.54 -14.07 -8.69
CA VAL A 62 4.41 -14.73 -9.67
C VAL A 62 5.67 -13.89 -9.86
N SER A 63 6.75 -14.47 -10.38
CA SER A 63 7.99 -13.75 -10.71
C SER A 63 8.29 -13.86 -12.21
N ILE A 64 9.26 -13.08 -12.69
CA ILE A 64 9.77 -13.15 -14.05
C ILE A 64 11.24 -13.57 -14.02
N GLU A 65 11.53 -14.75 -14.54
CA GLU A 65 12.88 -15.30 -14.69
C GLU A 65 13.15 -15.60 -16.16
N ASP A 66 14.25 -15.08 -16.70
CA ASP A 66 14.62 -15.23 -18.12
C ASP A 66 13.48 -14.92 -19.11
N GLY A 67 12.67 -13.90 -18.77
CA GLY A 67 11.52 -13.48 -19.57
C GLY A 67 10.32 -14.41 -19.51
N ARG A 68 10.27 -15.33 -18.54
CA ARG A 68 9.14 -16.26 -18.33
C ARG A 68 8.51 -16.04 -16.97
N ILE A 69 7.19 -16.16 -16.92
CA ILE A 69 6.45 -16.17 -15.65
C ILE A 69 6.75 -17.48 -14.92
N VAL A 70 7.15 -17.37 -13.64
CA VAL A 70 7.41 -18.50 -12.75
C VAL A 70 6.63 -18.36 -11.43
N PRO A 71 6.34 -19.47 -10.72
CA PRO A 71 5.76 -19.42 -9.37
C PRO A 71 6.62 -18.62 -8.39
N ALA A 72 5.96 -17.80 -7.57
CA ALA A 72 6.57 -17.05 -6.46
C ALA A 72 5.71 -17.32 -5.21
N ALA A 73 5.02 -16.32 -4.64
CA ALA A 73 4.14 -16.55 -3.49
C ALA A 73 2.97 -17.50 -3.83
N ALA A 74 2.50 -17.48 -5.08
CA ALA A 74 1.62 -18.50 -5.63
C ALA A 74 2.43 -19.67 -6.18
N SER A 75 2.11 -20.89 -5.72
CA SER A 75 2.67 -22.14 -6.21
C SER A 75 2.16 -22.51 -7.61
N SER A 76 0.94 -22.11 -7.94
CA SER A 76 0.30 -22.32 -9.23
C SER A 76 -0.86 -21.34 -9.45
N TRP A 77 -1.35 -21.27 -10.68
CA TRP A 77 -2.52 -20.49 -11.02
C TRP A 77 -3.30 -21.12 -12.18
N GLU A 78 -4.59 -20.79 -12.24
CA GLU A 78 -5.52 -21.25 -13.27
C GLU A 78 -6.15 -20.05 -13.98
N ARG A 79 -6.35 -20.19 -15.28
CA ARG A 79 -7.12 -19.24 -16.10
C ARG A 79 -8.37 -19.93 -16.63
N SER A 80 -9.52 -19.34 -16.32
CA SER A 80 -10.81 -19.72 -16.90
C SER A 80 -10.82 -19.68 -18.44
N LYS A 81 -11.78 -20.37 -19.06
CA LYS A 81 -11.88 -20.50 -20.52
C LYS A 81 -12.14 -19.17 -21.23
N ASP A 82 -12.89 -18.27 -20.60
CA ASP A 82 -13.16 -16.92 -21.12
C ASP A 82 -12.01 -15.93 -20.85
N GLY A 83 -11.02 -16.33 -20.05
CA GLY A 83 -9.86 -15.51 -19.69
C GLY A 83 -10.16 -14.41 -18.67
N LEU A 84 -11.32 -14.45 -18.02
CA LEU A 84 -11.75 -13.40 -17.09
C LEU A 84 -11.44 -13.74 -15.64
N THR A 85 -11.59 -15.00 -15.24
CA THR A 85 -11.26 -15.45 -13.88
C THR A 85 -9.87 -16.08 -13.82
N TRP A 86 -9.09 -15.61 -12.86
CA TRP A 86 -7.80 -16.15 -12.45
C TRP A 86 -7.88 -16.64 -11.02
N THR A 87 -7.37 -17.83 -10.76
CA THR A 87 -7.30 -18.41 -9.41
C THR A 87 -5.85 -18.72 -9.10
N PHE A 88 -5.31 -18.14 -8.03
CA PHE A 88 -3.94 -18.34 -7.57
C PHE A 88 -3.95 -19.18 -6.30
N HIS A 89 -3.08 -20.18 -6.24
CA HIS A 89 -2.91 -21.09 -5.12
C HIS A 89 -1.61 -20.77 -4.39
N LEU A 90 -1.71 -20.14 -3.22
CA LEU A 90 -0.57 -19.71 -2.41
C LEU A 90 0.17 -20.89 -1.78
N ARG A 91 1.47 -20.67 -1.52
CA ARG A 91 2.31 -21.60 -0.78
C ARG A 91 1.86 -21.67 0.69
N PRO A 92 1.44 -22.83 1.21
CA PRO A 92 0.99 -22.95 2.60
C PRO A 92 2.11 -22.71 3.63
N GLU A 93 3.37 -22.86 3.21
CA GLU A 93 4.57 -22.62 4.02
C GLU A 93 5.05 -21.17 4.02
N ALA A 94 4.47 -20.30 3.18
CA ALA A 94 4.90 -18.90 3.06
C ALA A 94 4.67 -18.14 4.36
N LYS A 95 5.68 -17.36 4.77
CA LYS A 95 5.67 -16.57 6.00
C LYS A 95 6.23 -15.18 5.79
N TRP A 96 5.62 -14.23 6.47
CA TRP A 96 6.23 -12.93 6.72
C TRP A 96 7.49 -13.10 7.57
N SER A 97 8.38 -12.12 7.51
CA SER A 97 9.65 -12.14 8.25
C SER A 97 9.46 -12.15 9.78
N ASN A 98 8.28 -11.77 10.27
CA ASN A 98 7.89 -11.86 11.68
C ASN A 98 7.41 -13.27 12.10
N GLY A 99 7.27 -14.20 11.15
CA GLY A 99 6.82 -15.58 11.37
C GLY A 99 5.33 -15.83 11.10
N ASP A 100 4.53 -14.79 10.88
CA ASP A 100 3.11 -14.95 10.55
C ASP A 100 2.93 -15.58 9.16
N PRO A 101 1.92 -16.44 8.95
CA PRO A 101 1.66 -17.03 7.64
C PRO A 101 1.22 -15.96 6.64
N VAL A 102 1.69 -16.06 5.40
CA VAL A 102 1.17 -15.24 4.30
C VAL A 102 -0.16 -15.82 3.84
N ARG A 103 -1.20 -14.97 3.75
CA ARG A 103 -2.56 -15.38 3.39
C ARG A 103 -3.05 -14.66 2.14
N ALA A 104 -4.03 -15.25 1.46
CA ALA A 104 -4.71 -14.62 0.33
C ALA A 104 -5.35 -13.27 0.73
N SER A 105 -5.80 -13.13 1.97
CA SER A 105 -6.28 -11.85 2.52
C SER A 105 -5.24 -10.74 2.53
N ASP A 106 -3.94 -11.06 2.58
CA ASP A 106 -2.86 -10.06 2.56
C ASP A 106 -2.77 -9.41 1.17
N PHE A 107 -2.97 -10.20 0.10
CA PHE A 107 -3.06 -9.71 -1.27
C PHE A 107 -4.33 -8.88 -1.49
N VAL A 108 -5.48 -9.33 -0.97
CA VAL A 108 -6.73 -8.55 -1.00
C VAL A 108 -6.53 -7.20 -0.31
N TYR A 109 -5.91 -7.19 0.87
CA TYR A 109 -5.57 -5.97 1.60
C TYR A 109 -4.65 -5.06 0.78
N ALA A 110 -3.56 -5.60 0.25
CA ALA A 110 -2.58 -4.83 -0.52
C ALA A 110 -3.23 -4.19 -1.76
N TRP A 111 -4.00 -4.95 -2.53
CA TRP A 111 -4.63 -4.46 -3.75
C TRP A 111 -5.80 -3.51 -3.46
N ARG A 112 -6.55 -3.73 -2.39
CA ARG A 112 -7.52 -2.73 -1.90
C ARG A 112 -6.83 -1.42 -1.59
N ARG A 113 -5.70 -1.45 -0.88
CA ARG A 113 -4.95 -0.23 -0.55
C ARG A 113 -4.41 0.46 -1.81
N LEU A 114 -3.95 -0.30 -2.80
CA LEU A 114 -3.43 0.22 -4.06
C LEU A 114 -4.50 0.99 -4.86
N ILE A 115 -5.75 0.53 -4.84
CA ILE A 115 -6.85 1.19 -5.57
C ILE A 115 -7.50 2.35 -4.79
N LEU A 116 -7.13 2.60 -3.53
CA LEU A 116 -7.66 3.75 -2.81
C LEU A 116 -7.03 5.05 -3.36
N PRO A 117 -7.81 6.06 -3.78
CA PRO A 117 -7.28 7.32 -4.34
C PRO A 117 -6.39 8.11 -3.36
N GLU A 118 -6.58 7.93 -2.06
CA GLU A 118 -5.79 8.57 -1.01
C GLU A 118 -4.39 7.98 -0.87
N SER A 119 -4.15 6.79 -1.43
CA SER A 119 -2.81 6.20 -1.48
C SER A 119 -1.87 7.02 -2.37
N SER A 120 -2.42 7.79 -3.32
CA SER A 120 -1.69 8.47 -4.40
C SER A 120 -0.68 7.54 -5.09
N ALA A 121 -1.03 6.26 -5.26
CA ALA A 121 -0.16 5.28 -5.87
C ALA A 121 -0.07 5.50 -7.38
N ASP A 122 1.15 5.67 -7.89
CA ASP A 122 1.40 5.87 -9.33
C ASP A 122 0.91 4.69 -10.18
N TYR A 123 0.84 3.48 -9.59
CA TYR A 123 0.45 2.24 -10.25
C TYR A 123 -1.00 1.80 -10.00
N THR A 124 -1.87 2.68 -9.50
CA THR A 124 -3.32 2.40 -9.34
C THR A 124 -3.94 1.85 -10.64
N GLY A 125 -3.45 2.30 -11.80
CA GLY A 125 -3.88 1.86 -13.13
C GLY A 125 -3.75 0.36 -13.41
N PHE A 126 -2.89 -0.37 -12.69
CA PHE A 126 -2.73 -1.82 -12.88
C PHE A 126 -4.00 -2.61 -12.51
N LEU A 127 -4.73 -2.13 -11.51
CA LEU A 127 -5.96 -2.77 -11.05
C LEU A 127 -7.21 -2.33 -11.82
N MET A 128 -7.14 -1.32 -12.69
CA MET A 128 -8.32 -0.83 -13.43
C MET A 128 -8.92 -1.85 -14.40
N SER A 129 -8.18 -2.92 -14.72
CA SER A 129 -8.71 -4.04 -15.52
C SER A 129 -9.45 -5.10 -14.71
N VAL A 130 -9.38 -5.04 -13.38
CA VAL A 130 -10.18 -5.88 -12.47
C VAL A 130 -11.63 -5.42 -12.52
N GLU A 131 -12.56 -6.36 -12.48
CA GLU A 131 -13.99 -6.04 -12.48
C GLU A 131 -14.35 -5.12 -11.31
N GLY A 132 -15.16 -4.09 -11.57
CA GLY A 132 -15.66 -3.16 -10.57
C GLY A 132 -14.61 -2.18 -10.02
N ALA A 133 -13.36 -2.27 -10.46
CA ALA A 133 -12.24 -1.46 -9.96
C ALA A 133 -12.38 0.03 -10.33
N GLU A 134 -12.66 0.33 -11.61
CA GLU A 134 -12.88 1.71 -12.05
C GLU A 134 -14.10 2.34 -11.39
N GLU A 135 -15.22 1.60 -11.30
CA GLU A 135 -16.43 2.09 -10.64
C GLU A 135 -16.19 2.36 -9.16
N PHE A 136 -15.47 1.46 -8.47
CA PHE A 136 -15.09 1.65 -7.07
C PHE A 136 -14.20 2.87 -6.88
N PHE A 137 -13.16 3.02 -7.71
CA PHE A 137 -12.23 4.16 -7.66
C PHE A 137 -12.96 5.50 -7.86
N LYS A 138 -13.84 5.56 -8.86
CA LYS A 138 -14.66 6.74 -9.13
C LYS A 138 -15.57 7.06 -7.94
N TRP A 139 -16.31 6.07 -7.45
CA TRP A 139 -17.19 6.24 -6.30
C TRP A 139 -16.42 6.72 -5.06
N ARG A 140 -15.22 6.18 -4.80
CA ARG A 140 -14.42 6.56 -3.64
C ARG A 140 -13.97 8.02 -3.73
N ASN A 141 -13.55 8.47 -4.90
CA ASN A 141 -13.22 9.88 -5.14
C ASN A 141 -14.42 10.81 -4.90
N GLU A 142 -15.60 10.46 -5.42
CA GLU A 142 -16.83 11.23 -5.23
C GLU A 142 -17.23 11.27 -3.75
N SER A 143 -17.14 10.13 -3.06
CA SER A 143 -17.45 10.01 -1.63
C SER A 143 -16.51 10.83 -0.75
N LEU A 144 -15.22 10.86 -1.10
CA LEU A 144 -14.23 11.69 -0.43
C LEU A 144 -14.46 13.18 -0.68
N ALA A 145 -14.84 13.57 -1.89
CA ALA A 145 -15.18 14.95 -2.21
C ALA A 145 -16.42 15.41 -1.42
N ALA A 146 -17.47 14.58 -1.38
CA ALA A 146 -18.66 14.84 -0.58
C ALA A 146 -18.33 14.91 0.92
N TYR A 147 -17.47 14.02 1.42
CA TYR A 147 -17.03 14.02 2.81
C TYR A 147 -16.19 15.27 3.13
N ALA A 148 -15.31 15.66 2.22
CA ALA A 148 -14.50 16.86 2.35
C ALA A 148 -15.35 18.13 2.37
N ALA A 149 -16.46 18.16 1.61
CA ALA A 149 -17.44 19.25 1.58
C ALA A 149 -18.38 19.26 2.81
N GLY A 150 -18.54 18.13 3.49
CA GLY A 150 -19.53 17.97 4.57
C GLY A 150 -20.93 17.56 4.08
N GLU A 151 -21.02 17.10 2.83
CA GLU A 151 -22.24 16.69 2.13
C GLU A 151 -22.45 15.17 2.15
N TRP A 152 -21.42 14.41 2.53
CA TRP A 152 -21.50 12.96 2.61
C TRP A 152 -22.49 12.52 3.69
N THR A 153 -23.38 11.61 3.31
CA THR A 153 -24.30 10.93 4.21
C THR A 153 -24.00 9.42 4.18
N PRO A 154 -24.03 8.73 5.34
CA PRO A 154 -23.85 7.29 5.37
C PRO A 154 -24.90 6.60 4.49
N SER A 155 -24.49 5.66 3.65
CA SER A 155 -25.46 4.90 2.83
C SER A 155 -26.46 4.11 3.70
N SER A 156 -26.18 3.88 4.99
CA SER A 156 -27.09 3.24 5.95
C SER A 156 -28.06 4.21 6.65
N ALA A 157 -28.01 5.52 6.39
CA ALA A 157 -29.04 6.46 6.87
C ALA A 157 -30.42 6.20 6.23
N ALA A 158 -30.50 5.34 5.21
CA ALA A 158 -31.74 4.76 4.72
C ALA A 158 -32.20 3.52 5.52
N ASP A 159 -31.32 2.81 6.26
CA ASP A 159 -31.62 1.45 6.75
C ASP A 159 -31.25 1.14 8.23
N SER A 160 -30.63 2.02 9.02
CA SER A 160 -30.11 1.61 10.34
C SER A 160 -30.38 2.54 11.51
N ALA A 161 -31.64 2.95 11.70
CA ALA A 161 -32.15 3.23 13.04
C ALA A 161 -32.33 1.91 13.83
N SER A 162 -31.23 1.22 14.18
CA SER A 162 -31.12 0.21 15.26
C SER A 162 -29.94 -0.75 15.07
N ALA A 163 -28.73 -0.36 15.46
CA ALA A 163 -27.70 -1.34 15.81
C ALA A 163 -26.79 -0.78 16.92
N PRO A 164 -26.57 -1.51 18.03
CA PRO A 164 -25.68 -1.07 19.10
C PRO A 164 -24.21 -1.29 18.69
N ALA A 165 -23.33 -0.43 19.22
CA ALA A 165 -21.90 -0.45 18.94
C ALA A 165 -21.21 -1.72 19.44
N PRO A 166 -20.29 -2.35 18.67
CA PRO A 166 -19.40 -3.36 19.21
C PRO A 166 -18.18 -2.70 19.88
N GLU A 167 -17.77 -3.32 21.00
CA GLU A 167 -16.71 -2.90 21.91
C GLU A 167 -15.30 -2.89 21.26
N SER A 168 -14.45 -2.01 21.80
CA SER A 168 -13.10 -1.75 21.34
C SER A 168 -12.19 -2.98 21.39
N ARG A 169 -11.54 -3.29 20.26
CA ARG A 169 -10.22 -3.93 20.27
C ARG A 169 -9.20 -2.94 19.71
N ALA A 170 -8.44 -2.36 20.62
CA ALA A 170 -7.25 -1.59 20.30
C ALA A 170 -6.18 -2.53 19.72
N ALA A 171 -5.77 -2.30 18.48
CA ALA A 171 -4.45 -2.67 17.98
C ALA A 171 -3.81 -1.36 17.50
N ALA A 172 -2.92 -0.83 18.33
CA ALA A 172 -2.14 0.35 18.03
C ALA A 172 -1.12 0.02 16.93
N ALA A 173 -1.38 0.45 15.70
CA ALA A 173 -0.37 0.66 14.69
C ALA A 173 -0.07 2.16 14.64
N THR A 174 0.95 2.59 15.39
CA THR A 174 1.48 3.95 15.28
C THR A 174 2.19 4.11 13.95
N ALA A 175 1.58 4.83 13.02
CA ALA A 175 2.26 5.35 11.83
C ALA A 175 3.26 6.45 12.26
N PRO A 176 4.52 6.46 11.79
CA PRO A 176 5.39 7.61 12.00
C PRO A 176 5.01 8.73 11.03
N GLU A 177 4.91 9.95 11.57
CA GLU A 177 4.71 11.18 10.81
C GLU A 177 5.84 11.36 9.77
N SER A 178 5.47 11.43 8.49
CA SER A 178 6.43 11.77 7.43
C SER A 178 6.77 13.26 7.50
N ARG A 179 8.00 13.57 7.92
CA ARG A 179 8.56 14.92 7.85
C ARG A 179 8.79 15.30 6.39
N ALA A 180 8.43 16.54 6.04
CA ALA A 180 8.48 17.09 4.70
C ALA A 180 9.79 16.77 3.94
N ALA A 181 9.67 16.07 2.81
CA ALA A 181 10.74 15.92 1.84
C ALA A 181 10.94 17.25 1.10
N GLN A 182 12.19 17.73 1.08
CA GLN A 182 12.60 18.92 0.35
C GLN A 182 12.51 18.68 -1.15
N ALA A 183 11.93 19.64 -1.88
CA ALA A 183 11.79 19.62 -3.33
C ALA A 183 13.13 19.82 -4.04
N SER A 184 13.34 19.13 -5.16
CA SER A 184 14.35 19.44 -6.19
C SER A 184 13.66 19.57 -7.57
N PRO A 185 14.20 20.35 -8.52
CA PRO A 185 13.38 21.21 -9.37
C PRO A 185 12.87 20.59 -10.69
N ALA A 186 11.56 20.80 -10.89
CA ALA A 186 10.85 21.24 -12.10
C ALA A 186 11.18 20.58 -13.46
N ALA A 187 10.30 19.65 -13.87
CA ALA A 187 9.67 19.72 -15.18
C ALA A 187 8.27 20.33 -14.99
N ALA A 188 7.92 21.36 -15.75
CA ALA A 188 6.71 22.17 -15.54
C ALA A 188 5.43 21.32 -15.65
N ALA A 189 4.83 21.01 -14.50
CA ALA A 189 3.49 20.43 -14.42
C ALA A 189 2.44 21.51 -14.76
N PRO A 190 1.33 21.15 -15.43
CA PRO A 190 0.20 22.06 -15.61
C PRO A 190 -0.33 22.52 -14.24
N SER A 191 -0.85 23.76 -14.19
CA SER A 191 -1.29 24.40 -12.96
C SER A 191 -2.19 23.49 -12.11
N PRO A 192 -1.99 23.43 -10.78
CA PRO A 192 -2.85 22.64 -9.91
C PRO A 192 -4.29 23.16 -10.00
N PRO A 193 -5.31 22.28 -9.99
CA PRO A 193 -6.69 22.71 -9.84
C PRO A 193 -6.82 23.53 -8.54
N ALA A 194 -7.69 24.54 -8.58
CA ALA A 194 -7.91 25.47 -7.48
C ALA A 194 -8.07 24.70 -6.15
N ALA A 195 -7.31 25.11 -5.14
CA ALA A 195 -7.40 24.54 -3.80
C ALA A 195 -8.86 24.57 -3.33
N LEU A 196 -9.43 23.40 -3.07
CA LEU A 196 -10.74 23.24 -2.44
C LEU A 196 -10.75 24.08 -1.16
N ALA A 197 -11.70 25.03 -1.06
CA ALA A 197 -11.88 25.84 0.12
C ALA A 197 -12.05 24.95 1.36
N PRO A 198 -11.50 25.33 2.54
CA PRO A 198 -11.67 24.54 3.75
C PRO A 198 -13.17 24.49 4.13
N SER A 199 -13.77 23.29 4.07
CA SER A 199 -15.13 23.08 4.59
C SER A 199 -15.19 23.44 6.08
N ALA A 200 -16.24 24.18 6.44
CA ALA A 200 -16.42 24.86 7.71
C ALA A 200 -16.95 23.97 8.86
N ALA A 201 -17.17 22.67 8.63
CA ALA A 201 -17.65 21.76 9.67
C ALA A 201 -16.51 20.88 10.22
N PRO A 202 -16.36 20.75 11.55
CA PRO A 202 -15.40 19.80 12.12
C PRO A 202 -15.80 18.37 11.73
N ARG A 203 -14.92 17.71 10.98
CA ARG A 203 -15.08 16.32 10.55
C ARG A 203 -15.05 15.42 11.78
N SER A 204 -16.13 14.67 12.03
CA SER A 204 -16.19 13.78 13.19
C SER A 204 -15.43 12.47 12.90
N PRO A 205 -14.64 11.94 13.87
CA PRO A 205 -14.02 10.62 13.74
C PRO A 205 -15.03 9.51 13.44
N ALA A 206 -16.26 9.64 13.98
CA ALA A 206 -17.35 8.70 13.72
C ALA A 206 -17.80 8.70 12.24
N ALA A 207 -17.85 9.86 11.59
CA ALA A 207 -18.19 9.94 10.17
C ALA A 207 -17.07 9.39 9.28
N ALA A 208 -15.80 9.63 9.63
CA ALA A 208 -14.66 9.03 8.91
C ALA A 208 -14.70 7.50 8.98
N GLU A 209 -14.93 6.96 10.18
CA GLU A 209 -15.04 5.53 10.43
C GLU A 209 -16.24 4.92 9.69
N ALA A 210 -17.40 5.59 9.68
CA ALA A 210 -18.57 5.12 8.94
C ALA A 210 -18.31 5.06 7.42
N LEU A 211 -17.70 6.10 6.86
CA LEU A 211 -17.30 6.13 5.45
C LEU A 211 -16.26 5.05 5.13
N TRP A 212 -15.33 4.79 6.06
CA TRP A 212 -14.34 3.72 5.89
C TRP A 212 -14.99 2.34 5.85
N ARG A 213 -15.94 2.04 6.76
CA ARG A 213 -16.70 0.77 6.72
C ARG A 213 -17.46 0.61 5.41
N GLU A 214 -18.12 1.66 4.94
CA GLU A 214 -18.81 1.65 3.65
C GLU A 214 -17.84 1.37 2.49
N THR A 215 -16.60 1.88 2.59
CA THR A 215 -15.55 1.64 1.60
C THR A 215 -15.12 0.18 1.57
N LEU A 216 -14.92 -0.44 2.73
CA LEU A 216 -14.58 -1.86 2.82
C LEU A 216 -15.70 -2.73 2.25
N ASP A 217 -16.93 -2.49 2.71
CA ASP A 217 -18.12 -3.23 2.29
C ASP A 217 -18.42 -3.07 0.79
N ARG A 218 -18.24 -1.88 0.22
CA ARG A 218 -18.39 -1.68 -1.21
C ARG A 218 -17.27 -2.38 -1.98
N PHE A 219 -16.02 -2.29 -1.55
CA PHE A 219 -14.90 -2.98 -2.19
C PHE A 219 -15.19 -4.48 -2.30
N ASP A 220 -15.57 -5.11 -1.18
CA ASP A 220 -15.82 -6.55 -1.11
C ASP A 220 -16.99 -7.00 -2.00
N ARG A 221 -17.96 -6.12 -2.29
CA ARG A 221 -19.12 -6.43 -3.16
C ARG A 221 -18.87 -6.14 -4.64
N THR A 222 -18.09 -5.11 -4.96
CA THR A 222 -17.96 -4.62 -6.33
C THR A 222 -16.67 -5.06 -7.00
N VAL A 223 -15.56 -5.05 -6.27
CA VAL A 223 -14.25 -5.32 -6.86
C VAL A 223 -14.02 -6.82 -6.96
N GLY A 224 -13.68 -7.30 -8.15
CA GLY A 224 -13.46 -8.70 -8.46
C GLY A 224 -12.18 -9.29 -7.86
N ILE A 225 -11.89 -9.07 -6.57
CA ILE A 225 -10.75 -9.65 -5.85
C ILE A 225 -11.28 -10.27 -4.56
N SER A 226 -11.04 -11.55 -4.35
CA SER A 226 -11.54 -12.26 -3.17
C SER A 226 -10.58 -13.36 -2.71
N ALA A 227 -10.63 -13.66 -1.42
CA ALA A 227 -9.91 -14.76 -0.79
C ALA A 227 -10.94 -15.72 -0.15
N PRO A 228 -11.43 -16.74 -0.89
CA PRO A 228 -12.39 -17.69 -0.33
C PRO A 228 -11.84 -18.51 0.84
N ASP A 229 -10.51 -18.66 0.92
CA ASP A 229 -9.80 -19.28 2.03
C ASP A 229 -8.40 -18.63 2.20
N ASP A 230 -7.61 -19.11 3.15
CA ASP A 230 -6.29 -18.55 3.48
C ASP A 230 -5.25 -18.70 2.34
N HIS A 231 -5.44 -19.62 1.39
CA HIS A 231 -4.46 -19.96 0.37
C HIS A 231 -4.95 -19.80 -1.07
N THR A 232 -6.20 -19.42 -1.27
CA THR A 232 -6.77 -19.21 -2.60
C THR A 232 -7.09 -17.74 -2.81
N LEU A 233 -6.48 -17.13 -3.82
CA LEU A 233 -6.85 -15.79 -4.29
C LEU A 233 -7.57 -15.90 -5.63
N VAL A 234 -8.77 -15.33 -5.72
CA VAL A 234 -9.57 -15.30 -6.96
C VAL A 234 -9.68 -13.87 -7.45
N VAL A 235 -9.34 -13.66 -8.72
CA VAL A 235 -9.41 -12.36 -9.39
C VAL A 235 -10.30 -12.49 -10.63
N ARG A 236 -11.27 -11.60 -10.77
CA ARG A 236 -12.16 -11.48 -11.92
C ARG A 236 -11.85 -10.17 -12.64
N LEU A 237 -11.51 -10.28 -13.92
CA LEU A 237 -11.19 -9.16 -14.80
C LEU A 237 -12.45 -8.69 -15.53
N ALA A 238 -12.54 -7.38 -15.77
CA ALA A 238 -13.62 -6.79 -16.58
C ALA A 238 -13.51 -7.19 -18.06
N ARG A 239 -12.31 -7.57 -18.50
CA ARG A 239 -11.99 -8.00 -19.87
C ARG A 239 -10.74 -8.87 -19.87
N PRO A 240 -10.50 -9.70 -20.91
CA PRO A 240 -9.28 -10.48 -21.00
C PRO A 240 -8.05 -9.56 -21.10
N VAL A 241 -7.05 -9.80 -20.24
CA VAL A 241 -5.77 -9.08 -20.24
C VAL A 241 -4.63 -10.09 -20.44
N HIS A 242 -3.98 -10.03 -21.60
CA HIS A 242 -2.95 -11.01 -21.98
C HIS A 242 -1.69 -10.95 -21.12
N PHE A 243 -1.37 -9.76 -20.59
CA PHE A 243 -0.22 -9.50 -19.73
C PHE A 243 -0.59 -9.44 -18.24
N TRP A 244 -1.72 -10.06 -17.85
CA TRP A 244 -2.20 -10.02 -16.46
C TRP A 244 -1.16 -10.57 -15.46
N LEU A 245 -0.48 -11.66 -15.83
CA LEU A 245 0.57 -12.23 -14.99
C LEU A 245 1.79 -11.32 -14.87
N ASP A 246 2.13 -10.56 -15.91
CA ASP A 246 3.20 -9.56 -15.84
C ASP A 246 2.88 -8.46 -14.83
N LEU A 247 1.60 -8.03 -14.75
CA LEU A 247 1.15 -7.10 -13.71
C LEU A 247 1.23 -7.75 -12.31
N CYS A 248 0.87 -9.02 -12.19
CA CYS A 248 0.98 -9.77 -10.94
C CYS A 248 2.42 -10.05 -10.51
N ALA A 249 3.40 -9.83 -11.39
CA ALA A 249 4.84 -9.94 -11.10
C ALA A 249 5.48 -8.62 -10.69
N PHE A 250 4.72 -7.52 -10.71
CA PHE A 250 5.21 -6.22 -10.31
C PHE A 250 5.09 -6.04 -8.78
N PRO A 251 6.18 -5.68 -8.08
CA PRO A 251 6.19 -5.53 -6.63
C PRO A 251 5.44 -4.28 -6.14
#